data_AF-A0A952NNF6-F1
#
_entry.id   AF-A0A952NNF6-F1
#
_cell.length_a   1.000
_cell.length_b   1.000
_cell.length_c   1.000
_cell.angle_alpha   90.00
_cell.angle_beta   90.00
_cell.angle_gamma   90.00
#
_symmetry.space_group_name_H-M   'P 1'
#
loop_
_entity.id
_entity.type
_entity.pdbx_description
1 polymer ?
#
loop_
_entity_poly.entity_id
_entity_poly.type
_entity_poly.pdbx_seq_one_letter_code
_entity_poly.pdbx_strand_id
1 'polypeptide(L)'
;METKISDILRERLEGQNLSKIARELGISKSLLADWVAARRLPSLKNIKAVAKLAAYLGISLEQLLLGKEDDRKIISAVTFEDEKRSYRVHIERLK
;
A
#
# COMPACT_ATOMS: atom_id res chain seq x y z
N MET A 1 13.39 -8.98 -14.43
CA MET A 1 11.92 -8.96 -14.37
C MET A 1 11.55 -7.89 -13.36
N GLU A 2 11.29 -6.67 -13.82
CA GLU A 2 10.83 -5.60 -12.92
C GLU A 2 9.42 -5.93 -12.45
N THR A 3 9.15 -5.66 -11.17
CA THR A 3 7.87 -5.98 -10.54
C THR A 3 7.20 -4.70 -10.09
N LYS A 4 5.86 -4.69 -10.15
CA LYS A 4 5.04 -3.51 -9.81
C LYS A 4 5.42 -2.89 -8.47
N ILE A 5 5.70 -3.71 -7.45
CA ILE A 5 6.12 -3.22 -6.14
C ILE A 5 7.47 -2.48 -6.18
N SER A 6 8.46 -3.00 -6.89
CA SER A 6 9.78 -2.35 -6.99
C SER A 6 9.68 -1.02 -7.73
N ASP A 7 8.83 -0.94 -8.77
CA ASP A 7 8.60 0.29 -9.53
C ASP A 7 7.96 1.37 -8.64
N ILE A 8 6.89 1.01 -7.91
CA ILE A 8 6.20 1.92 -6.99
C ILE A 8 7.14 2.38 -5.87
N LEU A 9 7.92 1.47 -5.28
CA LEU A 9 8.87 1.83 -4.23
C LEU A 9 9.97 2.74 -4.76
N ARG A 10 10.45 2.52 -5.98
CA ARG A 10 11.48 3.37 -6.61
C ARG A 10 10.95 4.77 -6.86
N GLU A 11 9.76 4.89 -7.44
CA GLU A 11 9.10 6.17 -7.70
C GLU A 11 8.79 6.93 -6.40
N ARG A 12 8.14 6.27 -5.42
CA ARG A 12 7.67 6.93 -4.20
C ARG A 12 8.78 7.25 -3.20
N LEU A 13 9.90 6.54 -3.24
CA LEU A 13 11.03 6.72 -2.33
C LEU A 13 12.23 7.41 -2.99
N GLU A 14 12.10 7.87 -4.23
CA GLU A 14 13.16 8.61 -4.91
C GLU A 14 13.58 9.85 -4.11
N GLY A 15 14.90 10.06 -3.97
CA GLY A 15 15.46 11.15 -3.17
C GLY A 15 15.29 11.01 -1.66
N GLN A 16 14.56 10.01 -1.16
CA GLN A 16 14.38 9.80 0.28
C GLN A 16 15.52 8.99 0.92
N ASN A 17 15.77 9.23 2.21
CA ASN A 17 16.75 8.47 2.97
C ASN A 17 16.15 7.12 3.43
N LEU A 18 16.41 6.06 2.67
CA LEU A 18 15.95 4.70 2.99
C LEU A 18 16.35 4.22 4.39
N SER A 19 17.49 4.67 4.93
CA SER A 19 17.92 4.29 6.29
C SER A 19 16.99 4.88 7.36
N LYS A 20 16.54 6.12 7.15
CA LYS A 20 15.60 6.81 8.05
C LYS A 20 14.25 6.10 8.02
N ILE A 21 13.71 5.85 6.83
CA ILE A 21 12.42 5.17 6.63
C ILE A 21 12.45 3.77 7.22
N ALA A 22 13.49 2.99 6.92
CA ALA A 22 13.66 1.64 7.46
C ALA A 22 13.63 1.63 9.00
N ARG A 23 14.33 2.59 9.63
CA ARG A 23 14.34 2.76 11.08
C ARG A 23 12.96 3.13 11.64
N GLU A 24 12.27 4.08 11.03
CA GLU A 24 10.92 4.51 11.45
C GLU A 24 9.89 3.37 11.36
N LEU A 25 10.00 2.52 10.34
CA LEU A 25 9.09 1.40 10.13
C LEU A 25 9.50 0.12 10.87
N GLY A 26 10.70 0.08 11.44
CA GLY A 26 11.27 -1.13 12.04
C GLY A 26 11.49 -2.24 11.00
N ILE A 27 11.94 -1.87 9.80
CA ILE A 27 12.28 -2.76 8.69
C ILE A 27 13.79 -2.73 8.51
N SER A 28 14.41 -3.84 8.10
CA SER A 28 15.83 -3.81 7.75
C SER A 28 16.07 -2.88 6.55
N LYS A 29 17.06 -1.99 6.65
CA LYS A 29 17.50 -1.13 5.54
C LYS A 29 17.89 -1.96 4.31
N SER A 30 18.63 -3.06 4.50
CA SER A 30 19.04 -3.90 3.38
C SER A 30 17.83 -4.53 2.68
N LEU A 31 16.84 -4.97 3.46
CA LEU A 31 15.60 -5.53 2.92
C LEU A 31 14.82 -4.50 2.10
N LEU A 32 14.68 -3.27 2.61
CA LEU A 32 14.02 -2.18 1.88
C LEU A 32 14.79 -1.83 0.60
N ALA A 33 16.12 -1.73 0.68
CA ALA A 33 16.96 -1.44 -0.48
C ALA A 33 16.86 -2.54 -1.56
N ASP A 34 16.83 -3.81 -1.16
CA ASP A 34 16.68 -4.93 -2.09
C ASP A 34 15.33 -4.89 -2.81
N TRP A 35 14.26 -4.47 -2.12
CA TRP A 35 12.94 -4.30 -2.71
C TRP A 35 12.88 -3.15 -3.71
N VAL A 36 13.47 -1.99 -3.37
CA VAL A 36 13.57 -0.82 -4.29
C VAL A 36 14.41 -1.15 -5.53
N ALA A 37 15.52 -1.85 -5.33
CA ALA A 37 16.43 -2.24 -6.41
C ALA A 37 15.98 -3.48 -7.21
N ALA A 38 14.78 -4.01 -6.93
CA ALA A 38 14.25 -5.24 -7.54
C ALA A 38 15.18 -6.47 -7.44
N ARG A 39 16.09 -6.49 -6.46
CA ARG A 39 17.02 -7.60 -6.21
C ARG A 39 16.33 -8.78 -5.54
N ARG A 40 15.29 -8.49 -4.76
CA ARG A 40 14.49 -9.46 -4.02
C ARG A 40 13.05 -9.02 -3.98
N LEU A 41 12.13 -9.96 -4.08
CA LEU A 41 10.71 -9.69 -3.87
C LEU A 41 10.31 -9.91 -2.41
N PRO A 42 9.34 -9.15 -1.90
CA PRO A 42 8.71 -9.49 -0.64
C PRO A 42 8.07 -10.87 -0.72
N SER A 43 8.11 -11.59 0.39
CA SER A 43 7.38 -12.86 0.56
C SER A 43 6.33 -12.70 1.65
N LEU A 44 5.46 -13.71 1.79
CA LEU A 44 4.45 -13.75 2.86
C LEU A 44 5.05 -13.57 4.26
N LYS A 45 6.29 -14.02 4.50
CA LYS A 45 7.00 -13.81 5.78
C LYS A 45 7.19 -12.33 6.12
N ASN A 46 7.28 -11.49 5.08
CA ASN A 46 7.54 -10.06 5.21
C ASN A 46 6.30 -9.20 4.96
N ILE A 47 5.10 -9.78 4.89
CA ILE A 47 3.87 -9.06 4.54
C ILE A 47 3.57 -7.91 5.51
N LYS A 48 3.89 -8.07 6.80
CA LYS A 48 3.74 -6.99 7.80
C LYS A 48 4.59 -5.77 7.46
N ALA A 49 5.81 -5.98 6.94
CA ALA A 49 6.69 -4.89 6.52
C ALA A 49 6.18 -4.21 5.24
N VAL A 50 5.61 -4.99 4.31
CA VAL A 50 4.95 -4.43 3.11
C VAL A 50 3.73 -3.60 3.49
N ALA A 51 2.89 -4.08 4.42
CA ALA A 51 1.74 -3.33 4.91
C ALA A 51 2.13 -2.01 5.60
N LYS A 52 3.22 -2.01 6.38
CA LYS A 52 3.78 -0.79 6.97
C LYS A 52 4.26 0.20 5.91
N LEU A 53 4.90 -0.28 4.84
CA LEU A 53 5.31 0.57 3.71
C LEU A 53 4.10 1.15 2.99
N ALA A 54 3.07 0.35 2.72
CA ALA A 54 1.84 0.83 2.10
C ALA A 54 1.20 1.95 2.92
N ALA A 55 1.07 1.74 4.25
CA ALA A 55 0.56 2.75 5.18
C ALA A 55 1.43 4.01 5.22
N TYR A 56 2.76 3.87 5.24
CA TYR A 56 3.71 4.99 5.19
C TYR A 56 3.57 5.81 3.89
N LEU A 57 3.32 5.13 2.78
CA LEU A 57 3.15 5.73 1.45
C LEU A 57 1.73 6.27 1.20
N GLY A 58 0.79 6.05 2.13
CA GLY A 58 -0.61 6.47 1.98
C GLY A 58 -1.36 5.73 0.87
N ILE A 59 -0.96 4.50 0.53
CA ILE A 59 -1.59 3.67 -0.50
C ILE A 59 -2.08 2.34 0.08
N SER A 60 -2.99 1.64 -0.61
CA SER A 60 -3.42 0.32 -0.17
C SER A 60 -2.33 -0.73 -0.37
N LEU A 61 -2.43 -1.84 0.38
CA LEU A 61 -1.53 -2.97 0.20
C LEU A 61 -1.70 -3.59 -1.20
N GLU A 62 -2.93 -3.66 -1.72
CA GLU A 62 -3.18 -4.12 -3.09
C GLU A 62 -2.53 -3.19 -4.12
N GLN A 63 -2.62 -1.87 -3.94
CA GLN A 63 -2.00 -0.91 -4.85
C GLN A 63 -0.48 -1.08 -4.86
N LEU A 64 0.15 -1.22 -3.69
CA LEU A 64 1.60 -1.43 -3.60
C LEU A 64 2.05 -2.75 -4.23
N LEU A 65 1.29 -3.83 -4.07
CA LEU A 65 1.68 -5.16 -4.58
C LEU A 65 1.36 -5.36 -6.06
N LEU A 66 0.19 -4.89 -6.50
CA LEU A 66 -0.38 -5.23 -7.81
C LEU A 66 -0.36 -4.04 -8.78
N GLY A 67 -0.06 -2.82 -8.30
CA GLY A 67 -0.15 -1.60 -9.11
C GLY A 67 -1.56 -1.29 -9.61
N LYS A 68 -2.58 -1.87 -8.98
CA LYS A 68 -3.97 -1.52 -9.27
C LYS A 68 -4.29 -0.24 -8.51
N GLU A 69 -4.55 0.85 -9.22
CA GLU A 69 -5.25 1.97 -8.61
C GLU A 69 -6.62 1.45 -8.17
N ASP A 70 -6.99 1.73 -6.92
CA ASP A 70 -8.35 1.47 -6.48
C ASP A 70 -9.23 2.51 -7.17
N ASP A 71 -9.61 2.22 -8.42
CA ASP A 71 -10.47 3.06 -9.24
C ASP A 71 -11.89 3.18 -8.66
N ARG A 72 -12.17 2.47 -7.56
CA ARG A 72 -13.37 2.60 -6.74
C ARG A 72 -13.29 3.90 -5.95
N LYS A 73 -13.43 5.01 -6.66
CA LYS A 73 -13.72 6.30 -6.04
C LYS A 73 -15.10 6.16 -5.42
N ILE A 74 -15.15 6.01 -4.08
CA ILE A 74 -16.40 6.09 -3.34
C ILE A 74 -16.91 7.52 -3.54
N ILE A 75 -17.96 7.64 -4.34
CA ILE A 75 -18.57 8.92 -4.67
C ILE A 75 -19.54 9.38 -3.58
N SER A 76 -20.09 8.43 -2.82
CA SER A 76 -20.92 8.69 -1.66
C SER A 76 -21.02 7.45 -0.78
N ALA A 77 -21.07 7.66 0.53
CA ALA A 77 -21.47 6.63 1.48
C ALA A 77 -22.65 7.16 2.28
N VAL A 78 -23.79 6.48 2.19
CA VAL A 78 -24.99 6.83 2.97
C VAL A 78 -25.11 5.82 4.09
N THR A 79 -25.19 6.32 5.32
CA THR A 79 -25.52 5.50 6.49
C THR A 79 -26.97 5.80 6.85
N PHE A 80 -27.79 4.78 7.00
CA PHE A 80 -29.14 4.91 7.52
C PHE A 80 -29.38 3.88 8.61
N GLU A 81 -30.17 4.29 9.58
CA GLU A 81 -30.54 3.48 10.73
C GLU A 81 -32.02 3.14 10.60
N ASP A 82 -32.34 1.86 10.71
CA ASP A 82 -33.70 1.38 10.81
C ASP A 82 -33.83 0.55 12.09
N GLU A 83 -34.75 0.97 12.95
CA GLU A 83 -34.90 0.47 14.32
C GLU A 83 -33.60 0.47 15.13
N LYS A 84 -32.93 -0.69 15.24
CA LYS A 84 -31.66 -0.94 15.96
C LYS A 84 -30.55 -1.44 15.04
N ARG A 85 -30.73 -1.35 13.72
CA ARG A 85 -29.78 -1.83 12.71
C ARG A 85 -29.24 -0.64 11.93
N SER A 86 -27.91 -0.57 11.86
CA SER A 86 -27.22 0.44 11.07
C SER A 86 -26.76 -0.18 9.75
N TYR A 87 -27.11 0.46 8.65
CA TYR A 87 -26.77 0.04 7.30
C TYR A 87 -25.88 1.10 6.66
N ARG A 88 -24.82 0.64 5.98
CA ARG A 88 -23.95 1.53 5.20
C ARG A 88 -23.95 1.08 3.75
N VAL A 89 -24.39 1.97 2.87
CA VAL A 89 -24.34 1.76 1.42
C VAL A 89 -23.15 2.52 0.87
N HIS A 90 -22.23 1.78 0.27
CA HIS A 90 -21.11 2.33 -0.47
C HIS A 90 -21.55 2.45 -1.92
N ILE A 91 -21.54 3.66 -2.47
CA ILE A 91 -21.77 3.88 -3.90
C ILE A 91 -20.40 4.09 -4.55
N GLU A 92 -20.04 3.13 -5.39
CA GLU A 92 -18.79 3.13 -6.15
C GLU A 92 -19.10 3.37 -7.62
N ARG A 93 -18.28 4.19 -8.28
CA ARG A 93 -18.32 4.31 -9.75
C ARG A 93 -17.47 3.20 -10.35
N LEU A 94 -18.10 2.26 -11.05
CA LEU A 94 -17.39 1.28 -11.87
C LEU A 94 -16.95 1.93 -13.19
N LYS A 95 -15.72 1.65 -13.64
CA LYS A 95 -15.20 2.04 -14.96
C LYS A 95 -15.74 1.10 -16.04
#